data_AF-A0A2D6FMS0-F1
#
_entry.id   AF-A0A2D6FMS0-F1
#
_cell.length_a   1.000
_cell.length_b   1.000
_cell.length_c   1.000
_cell.angle_alpha   90.00
_cell.angle_beta   90.00
_cell.angle_gamma   90.00
#
_symmetry.space_group_name_H-M   'P 1'
#
loop_
_entity.id
_entity.type
_entity.pdbx_description
1 polymer ?
#
loop_
_entity_poly.entity_id
_entity_poly.type
_entity_poly.pdbx_seq_one_letter_code
_entity_poly.pdbx_strand_id
1 'polypeptide(L)'
;MKETTYNLVSQYLDLRLMLDLELEEDENLEAETLKQLEVIEKAMLDKTEKLHWVLNKMKESEFSIKATIDAHRDTINKLRTKQKSILNSKERIKSLIMSIVEHRGKENISGNLQLKTDTESYTIIDGFGPVEFDNEEDLPSVFKKYELKVDKKGLRKNVLEYNGLTAYAKCPKIRRLTIR
;
A
#
# COMPACT_ATOMS: atom_id res chain seq x y z
N MET A 1 -34.52 27.33 -1.72
CA MET A 1 -33.04 27.47 -1.68
C MET A 1 -32.49 26.17 -1.08
N LYS A 2 -31.45 25.52 -1.64
CA LYS A 2 -30.91 24.28 -1.04
C LYS A 2 -30.15 24.62 0.25
N GLU A 3 -30.68 24.23 1.40
CA GLU A 3 -29.98 24.42 2.68
C GLU A 3 -28.75 23.52 2.75
N THR A 4 -27.61 24.12 3.09
CA THR A 4 -26.35 23.42 3.32
C THR A 4 -26.42 22.70 4.68
N THR A 5 -25.60 21.65 4.87
CA THR A 5 -25.55 20.93 6.15
C THR A 5 -25.15 21.86 7.31
N TYR A 6 -24.29 22.85 7.02
CA TYR A 6 -23.93 23.90 7.98
C TYR A 6 -25.15 24.75 8.38
N ASN A 7 -25.97 25.17 7.41
CA ASN A 7 -27.16 25.97 7.70
C ASN A 7 -28.18 25.20 8.55
N LEU A 8 -28.39 23.91 8.29
CA LEU A 8 -29.29 23.08 9.10
C LEU A 8 -28.80 22.95 10.54
N VAL A 9 -27.49 22.73 10.74
CA VAL A 9 -26.90 22.63 12.08
C VAL A 9 -26.97 23.96 12.82
N SER A 10 -26.73 25.08 12.13
CA SER A 10 -26.86 26.42 12.72
C SER A 10 -28.31 26.71 13.14
N GLN A 11 -29.27 26.50 12.23
CA GLN A 11 -30.70 26.71 12.53
C GLN A 11 -31.18 25.82 13.68
N TYR A 12 -30.70 24.58 13.76
CA TYR A 12 -30.99 23.70 14.88
C TYR A 12 -30.48 24.25 16.21
N LEU A 13 -29.24 24.72 16.24
CA LEU A 13 -28.64 25.31 17.44
C LEU A 13 -29.36 26.60 17.84
N ASP A 14 -29.70 27.45 16.87
CA ASP A 14 -30.40 28.71 17.12
C ASP A 14 -31.82 28.46 17.67
N LEU A 15 -32.59 27.54 17.09
CA LEU A 15 -33.92 27.17 17.58
C LEU A 15 -33.87 26.45 18.94
N ARG A 16 -32.83 25.65 19.18
CA ARG A 16 -32.63 25.00 20.49
C ARG A 16 -32.31 26.02 21.57
N LEU A 17 -31.45 26.99 21.25
CA LEU A 17 -31.10 28.09 22.15
C LEU A 17 -32.33 28.96 22.45
N MET A 18 -33.20 29.19 21.46
CA MET A 18 -34.48 29.90 21.63
C MET A 18 -35.42 29.15 22.58
N LEU A 19 -35.49 27.82 22.47
CA LEU A 19 -36.24 26.96 23.38
C LEU A 19 -35.71 27.00 24.81
N ASP A 20 -34.40 27.04 24.96
CA ASP A 20 -33.74 27.04 26.27
C ASP A 20 -33.76 28.44 26.95
N LEU A 21 -34.02 29.53 26.20
CA LEU A 21 -33.93 30.91 26.71
C LEU A 21 -35.24 31.72 26.71
N GLU A 22 -36.20 31.46 25.80
CA GLU A 22 -37.29 32.40 25.51
C GLU A 22 -38.71 31.82 25.69
N LEU A 23 -38.88 30.55 26.05
CA LEU A 23 -40.19 29.87 25.97
C LEU A 23 -40.88 29.58 27.30
N GLU A 24 -40.50 30.22 28.41
CA GLU A 24 -41.17 30.02 29.71
C GLU A 24 -42.61 30.60 29.79
N GLU A 25 -43.08 31.40 28.80
CA GLU A 25 -44.36 32.14 28.92
C GLU A 25 -45.34 32.04 27.71
N ASP A 26 -45.00 31.39 26.59
CA ASP A 26 -45.90 31.25 25.41
C ASP A 26 -45.92 29.82 24.83
N GLU A 27 -46.91 29.03 25.25
CA GLU A 27 -47.11 27.62 24.83
C GLU A 27 -47.30 27.45 23.31
N ASN A 28 -47.85 28.46 22.61
CA ASN A 28 -48.05 28.36 21.16
C ASN A 28 -46.73 28.54 20.40
N LEU A 29 -45.90 29.46 20.86
CA LEU A 29 -44.57 29.68 20.30
C LEU A 29 -43.69 28.44 20.53
N GLU A 30 -43.78 27.81 21.71
CA GLU A 30 -43.04 26.58 22.03
C GLU A 30 -43.40 25.43 21.10
N ALA A 31 -44.71 25.22 20.88
CA ALA A 31 -45.20 24.18 19.99
C ALA A 31 -44.78 24.40 18.52
N GLU A 32 -44.62 25.64 18.08
CA GLU A 32 -44.16 25.97 16.72
C GLU A 32 -42.65 25.75 16.56
N THR A 33 -41.85 26.16 17.55
CA THR A 33 -40.39 25.96 17.57
C THR A 33 -40.02 24.47 17.63
N LEU A 34 -40.76 23.65 18.40
CA LEU A 34 -40.59 22.19 18.44
C LEU A 34 -40.86 21.53 17.08
N LYS A 35 -41.91 21.94 16.37
CA LYS A 35 -42.20 21.44 15.02
C LYS A 35 -41.10 21.80 14.03
N GLN A 36 -40.54 23.00 14.12
CA GLN A 36 -39.44 23.42 13.25
C GLN A 36 -38.16 22.62 13.53
N LEU A 37 -37.86 22.32 14.81
CA LEU A 37 -36.77 21.43 15.20
C LEU A 37 -36.93 20.03 14.60
N GLU A 38 -38.11 19.43 14.69
CA GLU A 38 -38.38 18.10 14.10
C GLU A 38 -38.16 18.08 12.58
N VAL A 39 -38.55 19.15 11.88
CA VAL A 39 -38.34 19.28 10.43
C VAL A 39 -36.84 19.35 10.10
N ILE A 40 -36.06 20.10 10.86
CA ILE A 40 -34.62 20.26 10.66
C ILE A 40 -33.88 18.96 11.01
N GLU A 41 -34.24 18.29 12.11
CA GLU A 41 -33.69 16.98 12.48
C GLU A 41 -33.94 15.94 11.39
N LYS A 42 -35.16 15.89 10.85
CA LYS A 42 -35.50 15.01 9.74
C LYS A 42 -34.69 15.34 8.48
N ALA A 43 -34.51 16.61 8.16
CA ALA A 43 -33.70 17.04 7.02
C ALA A 43 -32.20 16.68 7.20
N MET A 44 -31.67 16.73 8.43
CA MET A 44 -30.32 16.28 8.74
C MET A 44 -30.16 14.77 8.64
N LEU A 45 -31.16 13.99 9.12
CA LEU A 45 -31.18 12.54 9.00
C LEU A 45 -31.22 12.11 7.53
N ASP A 46 -32.13 12.67 6.73
CA ASP A 46 -32.24 12.38 5.29
C ASP A 46 -30.92 12.65 4.54
N LYS A 47 -30.20 13.72 4.90
CA LYS A 47 -28.88 14.02 4.31
C LYS A 47 -27.83 13.02 4.76
N THR A 48 -27.83 12.64 6.03
CA THR A 48 -26.93 11.64 6.59
C THR A 48 -27.13 10.28 5.93
N GLU A 49 -28.37 9.86 5.74
CA GLU A 49 -28.72 8.62 5.04
C GLU A 49 -28.25 8.62 3.59
N LYS A 50 -28.44 9.75 2.88
CA LYS A 50 -27.92 9.91 1.51
C LYS A 50 -26.39 9.80 1.47
N LEU A 51 -25.69 10.43 2.42
CA LEU A 51 -24.24 10.31 2.53
C LEU A 51 -23.81 8.87 2.86
N HIS A 52 -24.54 8.17 3.73
CA HIS A 52 -24.30 6.78 4.05
C HIS A 52 -24.51 5.86 2.83
N TRP A 53 -25.56 6.12 2.04
CA TRP A 53 -25.78 5.42 0.77
C TRP A 53 -24.61 5.64 -0.21
N VAL A 54 -24.14 6.89 -0.36
CA VAL A 54 -22.95 7.19 -1.18
C VAL A 54 -21.73 6.44 -0.65
N LEU A 55 -21.50 6.44 0.67
CA LEU A 55 -20.39 5.71 1.29
C LEU A 55 -20.45 4.22 0.99
N ASN A 56 -21.64 3.60 1.06
CA ASN A 56 -21.82 2.19 0.72
C ASN A 56 -21.54 1.93 -0.76
N LYS A 57 -21.96 2.83 -1.67
CA LYS A 57 -21.58 2.73 -3.09
C LYS A 57 -20.08 2.85 -3.31
N MET A 58 -19.39 3.70 -2.56
CA MET A 58 -17.93 3.77 -2.61
C MET A 58 -17.28 2.49 -2.09
N LYS A 59 -17.79 1.88 -1.01
CA LYS A 59 -17.32 0.58 -0.50
C LYS A 59 -17.52 -0.55 -1.50
N GLU A 60 -18.68 -0.62 -2.16
CA GLU A 60 -18.96 -1.59 -3.23
C GLU A 60 -17.95 -1.44 -4.39
N SER A 61 -17.67 -0.20 -4.79
CA SER A 61 -16.69 0.11 -5.83
C SER A 61 -15.26 -0.28 -5.40
N GLU A 62 -14.86 0.03 -4.17
CA GLU A 62 -13.57 -0.37 -3.61
C GLU A 62 -13.39 -1.89 -3.60
N PHE A 63 -14.44 -2.63 -3.21
CA PHE A 63 -14.42 -4.10 -3.23
C PHE A 63 -14.24 -4.67 -4.65
N SER A 64 -14.94 -4.11 -5.64
CA SER A 64 -14.82 -4.51 -7.05
C SER A 64 -13.41 -4.27 -7.60
N ILE A 65 -12.82 -3.11 -7.30
CA ILE A 65 -11.44 -2.78 -7.66
C ILE A 65 -10.47 -3.76 -7.01
N LYS A 66 -10.66 -4.07 -5.72
CA LYS A 66 -9.82 -5.03 -5.00
C LYS A 66 -9.88 -6.43 -5.62
N ALA A 67 -11.07 -6.92 -5.95
CA ALA A 67 -11.23 -8.21 -6.64
C ALA A 67 -10.51 -8.24 -8.00
N THR A 68 -10.56 -7.14 -8.74
CA THR A 68 -9.86 -6.99 -10.02
C THR A 68 -8.34 -7.00 -9.84
N ILE A 69 -7.82 -6.31 -8.83
CA ILE A 69 -6.40 -6.32 -8.47
C ILE A 69 -5.93 -7.74 -8.14
N ASP A 70 -6.71 -8.48 -7.36
CA ASP A 70 -6.34 -9.84 -6.96
C ASP A 70 -6.35 -10.81 -8.17
N ALA A 71 -7.33 -10.70 -9.07
CA ALA A 71 -7.33 -11.45 -10.33
C ALA A 71 -6.12 -11.14 -11.23
N HIS A 72 -5.71 -9.87 -11.30
CA HIS A 72 -4.50 -9.48 -12.03
C HIS A 72 -3.23 -10.00 -11.36
N ARG A 73 -3.15 -10.01 -10.03
CA ARG A 73 -2.01 -10.60 -9.29
C ARG A 73 -1.86 -12.08 -9.58
N ASP A 74 -2.95 -12.83 -9.61
CA ASP A 74 -2.92 -14.26 -9.96
C ASP A 74 -2.40 -14.48 -11.39
N THR A 75 -2.83 -13.62 -12.31
CA THR A 75 -2.35 -13.66 -13.70
C THR A 75 -0.85 -13.36 -13.78
N ILE A 76 -0.38 -12.33 -13.07
CA ILE A 76 1.05 -12.00 -12.96
C ILE A 76 1.85 -13.16 -12.37
N ASN A 77 1.34 -13.80 -11.31
CA ASN A 77 2.00 -14.94 -10.70
C ASN A 77 2.13 -16.12 -11.67
N LYS A 78 1.07 -16.44 -12.44
CA LYS A 78 1.13 -17.46 -13.50
C LYS A 78 2.18 -17.13 -14.55
N LEU A 79 2.27 -15.88 -14.98
CA LEU A 79 3.28 -15.43 -15.96
C LEU A 79 4.69 -15.53 -15.39
N ARG A 80 4.91 -15.14 -14.13
CA ARG A 80 6.21 -15.28 -13.45
C ARG A 80 6.64 -16.74 -13.35
N THR A 81 5.73 -17.64 -13.02
CA THR A 81 6.03 -19.08 -12.98
C THR A 81 6.41 -19.61 -14.37
N LYS A 82 5.68 -19.21 -15.43
CA LYS A 82 6.03 -19.54 -16.81
C LYS A 82 7.40 -18.99 -17.20
N GLN A 83 7.69 -17.73 -16.87
CA GLN A 83 8.99 -17.11 -17.11
C GLN A 83 10.12 -17.89 -16.41
N LYS A 84 9.94 -18.25 -15.14
CA LYS A 84 10.91 -19.06 -14.40
C LYS A 84 11.11 -20.43 -15.03
N SER A 85 10.04 -21.09 -15.49
CA SER A 85 10.14 -22.36 -16.20
C SER A 85 10.92 -22.24 -17.49
N ILE A 86 10.68 -21.19 -18.29
CA ILE A 86 11.42 -20.94 -19.54
C ILE A 86 12.90 -20.68 -19.24
N LEU A 87 13.20 -19.91 -18.20
CA LEU A 87 14.57 -19.61 -17.79
C LEU A 87 15.31 -20.88 -17.38
N ASN A 88 14.68 -21.74 -16.57
CA ASN A 88 15.25 -23.04 -16.20
C ASN A 88 15.48 -23.94 -17.42
N SER A 89 14.51 -24.01 -18.34
CA SER A 89 14.66 -24.76 -19.59
C SER A 89 15.79 -24.20 -20.46
N LYS A 90 15.96 -22.88 -20.52
CA LYS A 90 17.05 -22.22 -21.23
C LYS A 90 18.41 -22.59 -20.65
N GLU A 91 18.56 -22.54 -19.33
CA GLU A 91 19.81 -22.97 -18.67
C GLU A 91 20.09 -24.46 -18.90
N ARG A 92 19.08 -25.32 -18.87
CA ARG A 92 19.23 -26.73 -19.23
C ARG A 92 19.72 -26.89 -20.68
N ILE A 93 19.12 -26.17 -21.64
CA ILE A 93 19.56 -26.22 -23.05
C ILE A 93 21.00 -25.73 -23.18
N LYS A 94 21.38 -24.63 -22.50
CA LYS A 94 22.78 -24.17 -22.49
C LYS A 94 23.72 -25.24 -21.97
N SER A 95 23.37 -25.95 -20.88
CA SER A 95 24.20 -27.04 -20.35
C SER A 95 24.41 -28.16 -21.37
N LEU A 96 23.35 -28.53 -22.11
CA LEU A 96 23.45 -29.54 -23.17
C LEU A 96 24.32 -29.06 -24.33
N ILE A 97 24.21 -27.79 -24.72
CA ILE A 97 25.07 -27.17 -25.73
C ILE A 97 26.52 -27.20 -25.25
N MET A 98 26.80 -26.81 -24.00
CA MET A 98 28.15 -26.86 -23.42
C MET A 98 28.71 -28.29 -23.49
N SER A 99 27.94 -29.31 -23.09
CA SER A 99 28.38 -30.71 -23.22
C SER A 99 28.68 -31.10 -24.67
N ILE A 100 27.90 -30.64 -25.65
CA ILE A 100 28.21 -30.91 -27.08
C ILE A 100 29.51 -30.21 -27.50
N VAL A 101 29.72 -28.96 -27.09
CA VAL A 101 30.94 -28.19 -27.38
C VAL A 101 32.16 -28.84 -26.72
N GLU A 102 32.04 -29.40 -25.52
CA GLU A 102 33.11 -30.15 -24.85
C GLU A 102 33.50 -31.42 -25.62
N HIS A 103 32.53 -32.13 -26.20
CA HIS A 103 32.79 -33.40 -26.90
C HIS A 103 33.17 -33.25 -28.38
N ARG A 104 32.72 -32.17 -29.04
CA ARG A 104 32.84 -31.98 -30.50
C ARG A 104 33.53 -30.67 -30.89
N GLY A 105 33.73 -29.77 -29.95
CA GLY A 105 34.40 -28.49 -30.19
C GLY A 105 35.89 -28.68 -30.48
N LYS A 106 36.47 -27.64 -31.09
CA LYS A 106 37.91 -27.54 -31.33
C LYS A 106 38.47 -26.39 -30.53
N GLU A 107 39.65 -26.57 -29.99
CA GLU A 107 40.37 -25.52 -29.29
C GLU A 107 40.76 -24.41 -30.28
N ASN A 108 40.48 -23.17 -29.92
CA ASN A 108 40.83 -22.01 -30.72
C ASN A 108 42.21 -21.44 -30.32
N ILE A 109 42.64 -20.38 -31.00
CA ILE A 109 43.95 -19.73 -30.78
C ILE A 109 44.10 -19.21 -29.33
N SER A 110 42.99 -18.98 -28.62
CA SER A 110 42.95 -18.49 -27.25
C SER A 110 42.84 -19.60 -26.19
N GLY A 111 42.91 -20.88 -26.59
CA GLY A 111 42.78 -22.02 -25.67
C GLY A 111 41.34 -22.37 -25.27
N ASN A 112 40.34 -21.72 -25.87
CA ASN A 112 38.93 -21.96 -25.56
C ASN A 112 38.31 -22.98 -26.53
N LEU A 113 37.41 -23.83 -26.03
CA LEU A 113 36.64 -24.77 -26.85
C LEU A 113 35.55 -24.04 -27.63
N GLN A 114 35.59 -24.16 -28.96
CA GLN A 114 34.63 -23.53 -29.85
C GLN A 114 33.99 -24.55 -30.81
N LEU A 115 32.68 -24.42 -31.02
CA LEU A 115 31.91 -25.12 -32.04
C LEU A 115 31.20 -24.09 -32.93
N LYS A 116 31.51 -24.11 -34.22
CA LYS A 116 30.84 -23.29 -35.23
C LYS A 116 29.79 -24.12 -35.96
N THR A 117 28.57 -23.61 -36.05
CA THR A 117 27.50 -24.13 -36.92
C THR A 117 27.29 -23.17 -38.09
N ASP A 118 26.39 -23.53 -39.02
CA ASP A 118 26.05 -22.67 -40.17
C ASP A 118 25.41 -21.34 -39.76
N THR A 119 24.86 -21.27 -38.56
CA THR A 119 24.09 -20.12 -38.05
C THR A 119 24.78 -19.38 -36.90
N GLU A 120 25.52 -20.07 -36.03
CA GLU A 120 26.01 -19.51 -34.77
C GLU A 120 27.37 -20.11 -34.37
N SER A 121 28.06 -19.43 -33.46
CA SER A 121 29.33 -19.91 -32.89
C SER A 121 29.24 -19.98 -31.38
N TYR A 122 29.42 -21.17 -30.82
CA TYR A 122 29.37 -21.44 -29.39
C TYR A 122 30.79 -21.57 -28.85
N THR A 123 31.13 -20.78 -27.83
CA THR A 123 32.47 -20.81 -27.19
C THR A 123 32.29 -20.97 -25.69
N ILE A 124 32.98 -21.94 -25.10
CA ILE A 124 33.08 -22.09 -23.64
C ILE A 124 34.21 -21.17 -23.17
N ILE A 125 33.91 -20.32 -22.19
CA ILE A 125 34.87 -19.40 -21.59
C ILE A 125 34.80 -19.65 -20.08
N ASP A 126 35.94 -19.98 -19.49
CA ASP A 126 36.06 -20.10 -18.04
C ASP A 126 36.22 -18.70 -17.44
N GLY A 127 35.38 -18.39 -16.46
CA GLY A 127 35.39 -17.13 -15.73
C GLY A 127 35.27 -17.36 -14.23
N PHE A 128 35.75 -16.41 -13.45
CA PHE A 128 35.61 -16.47 -11.99
C PHE A 128 34.14 -16.28 -11.59
N GLY A 129 33.63 -17.21 -10.77
CA GLY A 129 32.30 -17.14 -10.19
C GLY A 129 32.17 -16.08 -9.09
N PRO A 130 30.98 -15.94 -8.47
CA PRO A 130 30.82 -15.12 -7.28
C PRO A 130 31.76 -15.59 -6.15
N VAL A 131 32.28 -14.65 -5.37
CA VAL A 131 33.11 -14.98 -4.21
C VAL A 131 32.23 -15.59 -3.13
N GLU A 132 32.52 -16.84 -2.79
CA GLU A 132 31.95 -17.52 -1.62
C GLU A 132 32.83 -17.21 -0.41
N PHE A 133 32.21 -16.97 0.75
CA PHE A 133 32.92 -16.69 2.00
C PHE A 133 32.57 -17.78 3.01
N ASP A 134 33.58 -18.38 3.63
CA ASP A 134 33.39 -19.42 4.64
C ASP A 134 32.86 -18.84 5.97
N ASN A 135 33.26 -17.60 6.31
CA ASN A 135 32.83 -16.90 7.51
C ASN A 135 32.70 -15.39 7.26
N GLU A 136 31.52 -14.83 7.53
CA GLU A 136 31.23 -13.40 7.35
C GLU A 136 31.89 -12.52 8.43
N GLU A 137 32.19 -13.08 9.61
CA GLU A 137 32.82 -12.33 10.70
C GLU A 137 34.28 -12.02 10.41
N ASP A 138 34.99 -12.93 9.73
CA ASP A 138 36.41 -12.79 9.37
C ASP A 138 36.65 -11.83 8.19
N LEU A 139 35.58 -11.36 7.53
CA LEU A 139 35.69 -10.38 6.46
C LEU A 139 36.30 -9.06 6.97
N PRO A 140 37.36 -8.56 6.32
CA PRO A 140 37.92 -7.25 6.62
C PRO A 140 36.86 -6.15 6.55
N SER A 141 36.94 -5.18 7.47
CA SER A 141 35.98 -4.08 7.58
C SER A 141 35.86 -3.23 6.31
N VAL A 142 36.89 -3.20 5.46
CA VAL A 142 36.88 -2.50 4.16
C VAL A 142 35.85 -3.05 3.17
N PHE A 143 35.42 -4.30 3.33
CA PHE A 143 34.41 -4.93 2.49
C PHE A 143 33.02 -4.97 3.15
N LYS A 144 32.88 -4.46 4.40
CA LYS A 144 31.61 -4.40 5.15
C LYS A 144 30.95 -3.04 4.96
N LYS A 145 29.68 -3.03 4.52
CA LYS A 145 28.87 -1.81 4.42
C LYS A 145 27.85 -1.77 5.55
N TYR A 146 27.90 -0.75 6.40
CA TYR A 146 26.93 -0.55 7.47
C TYR A 146 25.83 0.42 7.03
N GLU A 147 24.57 0.01 7.18
CA GLU A 147 23.40 0.88 6.98
C GLU A 147 22.80 1.29 8.32
N LEU A 148 22.60 2.59 8.52
CA LEU A 148 21.91 3.12 9.70
C LEU A 148 20.39 3.04 9.49
N LYS A 149 19.73 2.10 10.17
CA LYS A 149 18.27 1.96 10.17
C LYS A 149 17.67 2.49 11.47
N VAL A 150 16.78 3.48 11.36
CA VAL A 150 16.07 4.06 12.50
C VAL A 150 14.85 3.21 12.86
N ASP A 151 14.79 2.71 14.09
CA ASP A 151 13.58 2.07 14.62
C ASP A 151 12.50 3.12 14.95
N LYS A 152 11.63 3.38 13.98
CA LYS A 152 10.49 4.29 14.13
C LYS A 152 9.46 3.81 15.15
N LYS A 153 9.36 2.51 15.41
CA LYS A 153 8.35 1.94 16.33
C LYS A 153 8.79 2.16 17.78
N GLY A 154 10.04 1.81 18.09
CA GLY A 154 10.66 2.13 19.38
C GLY A 154 10.66 3.64 19.63
N LEU A 155 11.03 4.43 18.61
CA LEU A 155 11.00 5.89 18.69
C LEU A 155 9.60 6.42 18.99
N ARG A 156 8.56 5.91 18.33
CA ARG A 156 7.17 6.30 18.59
C ARG A 156 6.75 5.98 20.02
N LYS A 157 7.12 4.81 20.56
CA LYS A 157 6.82 4.43 21.94
C LYS A 157 7.44 5.44 22.93
N ASN A 158 8.74 5.70 22.79
CA ASN A 158 9.43 6.69 23.62
C ASN A 158 8.77 8.08 23.53
N VAL A 159 8.51 8.57 22.31
CA VAL A 159 7.90 9.90 22.13
C VAL A 159 6.50 10.00 22.73
N LEU A 160 5.73 8.90 22.74
CA LEU A 160 4.42 8.85 23.38
C LEU A 160 4.49 8.90 24.91
N GLU A 161 5.54 8.36 25.53
CA GLU A 161 5.79 8.50 26.97
C GLU A 161 6.01 9.98 27.36
N TYR A 162 6.55 10.78 26.45
CA TYR A 162 6.72 12.24 26.62
C TYR A 162 5.59 13.05 25.95
N ASN A 163 4.33 12.62 26.09
CA ASN A 163 3.15 13.34 25.59
C ASN A 163 3.17 13.67 24.09
N GLY A 164 3.92 12.90 23.30
CA GLY A 164 4.02 13.08 21.85
C GLY A 164 5.07 14.10 21.41
N LEU A 165 5.95 14.57 22.30
CA LEU A 165 7.01 15.53 21.97
C LEU A 165 8.30 15.29 22.76
N THR A 166 9.43 15.24 22.06
CA THR A 166 10.79 15.17 22.61
C THR A 166 11.70 16.14 21.84
N ALA A 167 12.94 16.34 22.31
CA ALA A 167 13.92 17.21 21.62
C ALA A 167 14.27 16.77 20.19
N TYR A 168 14.04 15.50 19.86
CA TYR A 168 14.46 14.89 18.59
C TYR A 168 13.31 14.28 17.76
N ALA A 169 12.07 14.25 18.28
CA ALA A 169 10.92 13.69 17.56
C ALA A 169 9.55 14.14 18.11
N LYS A 170 8.53 14.16 17.23
CA LYS A 170 7.14 14.52 17.52
C LYS A 170 6.14 13.51 16.94
N CYS A 171 5.09 13.17 17.69
CA CYS A 171 3.95 12.37 17.23
C CYS A 171 2.67 13.23 17.14
N PRO A 172 2.26 13.71 15.95
CA PRO A 172 1.06 14.54 15.82
C PRO A 172 -0.22 13.74 16.08
N LYS A 173 -1.17 14.35 16.81
CA LYS A 173 -2.54 13.80 16.96
C LYS A 173 -3.31 14.00 15.66
N ILE A 174 -3.96 12.95 15.18
CA ILE A 174 -4.82 12.97 13.99
C ILE A 174 -6.21 12.50 14.42
N ARG A 175 -7.25 13.30 14.13
CA ARG A 175 -8.64 12.89 14.35
C ARG A 175 -9.06 11.92 13.25
N ARG A 176 -9.69 10.80 13.60
CA ARG A 176 -10.21 9.81 12.65
C ARG A 176 -11.63 9.44 13.04
N LEU A 177 -12.54 9.44 12.07
CA LEU A 177 -13.88 8.90 12.25
C LEU A 177 -13.81 7.36 12.19
N THR A 178 -14.48 6.69 13.11
CA THR A 178 -14.64 5.22 13.08
C THR A 178 -16.12 4.92 12.89
N ILE A 179 -16.47 4.19 11.82
CA ILE A 179 -17.82 3.71 11.56
C ILE A 179 -17.76 2.20 11.72
N ARG A 180 -18.51 1.65 12.70
CA ARG A 180 -18.61 0.21 12.94
C ARG A 180 -19.77 -0.37 12.15
#